data_AF-A0A179HKR4-F1
#
_entry.id   AF-A0A179HKR4-F1
#
_cell.length_a   1.000
_cell.length_b   1.000
_cell.length_c   1.000
_cell.angle_alpha   90.00
_cell.angle_beta   90.00
_cell.angle_gamma   90.00
#
_symmetry.space_group_name_H-M   'P 1'
#
loop_
_entity.id
_entity.type
_entity.pdbx_description
1 polymer ?
#
loop_
_entity_poly.entity_id
_entity_poly.type
_entity_poly.pdbx_seq_one_letter_code
_entity_poly.pdbx_strand_id
1 'polypeptide(L)'
;MDSICERHTGALVKLTPSGDRKTWNVHQESVLPPLPHFEGWKPIDWKPEDGPIQLFGYVHTKSHEAFASVTICGIFIGVIFGSLDENVQLDFDLFIAKGQINLFMKGGNVMAKLKVNATPFKGTDGAFSVLEGV
;
A
#
# COMPACT_ATOMS: atom_id res chain seq x y z
N MET A 1 25.70 -3.32 5.14
CA MET A 1 24.23 -3.27 4.97
C MET A 1 23.97 -3.85 3.60
N ASP A 2 23.55 -5.11 3.56
CA ASP A 2 23.34 -5.81 2.31
C ASP A 2 21.95 -5.47 1.78
N SER A 3 21.90 -4.90 0.58
CA SER A 3 20.65 -4.66 -0.14
C SER A 3 20.07 -6.01 -0.55
N ILE A 4 19.01 -6.44 0.13
CA ILE A 4 18.25 -7.63 -0.25
C ILE A 4 17.40 -7.25 -1.46
N CYS A 5 17.85 -7.60 -2.66
CA CYS A 5 17.03 -7.51 -3.87
C CYS A 5 16.14 -8.76 -3.91
N GLU A 6 15.00 -8.70 -3.23
CA GLU A 6 14.00 -9.76 -3.30
C GLU A 6 13.21 -9.61 -4.61
N ARG A 7 13.31 -10.61 -5.51
CA ARG A 7 12.56 -10.61 -6.78
C ARG A 7 11.10 -10.92 -6.51
N HIS A 8 10.30 -9.90 -6.25
CA HIS A 8 8.84 -10.03 -6.33
C HIS A 8 8.39 -9.79 -7.78
N THR A 9 7.93 -10.88 -8.40
CA THR A 9 7.51 -10.98 -9.80
C THR A 9 6.26 -10.14 -10.08
N GLY A 10 6.43 -8.87 -10.48
CA GLY A 10 5.44 -8.04 -11.17
C GLY A 10 4.05 -7.92 -10.52
N ALA A 11 3.09 -7.39 -11.29
CA ALA A 11 1.68 -7.39 -10.91
C ALA A 11 1.05 -8.75 -11.21
N LEU A 12 0.26 -9.32 -10.28
CA LEU A 12 -0.54 -10.51 -10.56
C LEU A 12 -1.73 -10.12 -11.43
N VAL A 13 -1.85 -10.74 -12.60
CA VAL A 13 -2.94 -10.50 -13.54
C VAL A 13 -3.61 -11.81 -13.92
N LYS A 14 -4.94 -11.78 -14.01
CA LYS A 14 -5.79 -12.87 -14.51
C LYS A 14 -6.19 -12.58 -15.94
N LEU A 15 -5.91 -13.54 -16.82
CA LEU A 15 -6.33 -13.52 -18.22
C LEU A 15 -7.59 -14.35 -18.39
N THR A 16 -8.62 -13.78 -19.00
CA THR A 16 -9.86 -14.50 -19.32
C THR A 16 -10.19 -14.34 -20.81
N PRO A 17 -10.37 -15.44 -21.55
CA PRO A 17 -10.79 -15.34 -22.94
C PRO A 17 -12.23 -14.83 -23.02
N SER A 18 -12.48 -13.90 -23.92
CA SER A 18 -13.84 -13.51 -24.30
C SER A 18 -14.47 -14.63 -25.14
N GLY A 19 -15.81 -14.68 -25.17
CA GLY A 19 -16.55 -15.74 -25.87
C GLY A 19 -16.22 -15.91 -27.37
N ASP A 20 -15.59 -14.91 -28.00
CA ASP A 20 -15.16 -14.90 -29.40
C ASP A 20 -13.82 -15.62 -29.66
N ARG A 21 -13.10 -16.05 -28.61
CA ARG A 21 -11.73 -16.64 -28.66
C ARG A 21 -10.68 -15.78 -29.39
N LYS A 22 -10.96 -14.49 -29.61
CA LYS A 22 -10.06 -13.52 -30.25
C LYS A 22 -9.68 -12.40 -29.29
N THR A 23 -10.56 -12.09 -28.35
CA THR A 23 -10.38 -11.01 -27.38
C THR A 23 -10.04 -11.59 -26.01
N TRP A 24 -9.05 -11.01 -25.33
CA TRP A 24 -8.65 -11.41 -23.98
C TRP A 24 -8.86 -10.26 -23.01
N ASN A 25 -9.51 -10.51 -21.89
CA ASN A 25 -9.64 -9.55 -20.80
C ASN A 25 -8.51 -9.79 -19.79
N VAL A 26 -7.83 -8.72 -19.42
CA VAL A 26 -6.80 -8.73 -18.38
C VAL A 26 -7.37 -8.02 -17.16
N HIS A 27 -7.42 -8.71 -16.03
CA HIS A 27 -7.79 -8.12 -14.75
C HIS A 27 -6.63 -8.23 -13.79
N GLN A 28 -6.27 -7.14 -13.11
CA GLN A 28 -5.26 -7.21 -12.08
C GLN A 28 -5.88 -7.77 -10.79
N GLU A 29 -5.28 -8.82 -10.26
CA GLU A 29 -5.72 -9.46 -9.01
C GLU A 29 -4.95 -8.88 -7.83
N SER A 30 -5.64 -8.72 -6.70
CA SER A 30 -4.99 -8.36 -5.43
C SER A 30 -4.36 -9.62 -4.82
N VAL A 31 -3.08 -9.57 -4.45
CA VAL A 31 -2.36 -10.67 -3.80
C VAL A 31 -2.19 -10.39 -2.32
N LEU A 32 -3.26 -9.98 -1.65
CA LEU A 32 -3.23 -9.74 -0.22
C LEU A 32 -3.93 -10.90 0.48
N PRO A 33 -3.20 -11.72 1.28
CA PRO A 33 -3.84 -12.75 2.08
C PRO A 33 -4.77 -12.10 3.11
N PRO A 34 -5.85 -12.79 3.55
CA PRO A 34 -6.68 -12.28 4.63
C PRO A 34 -5.82 -11.97 5.87
N LEU A 35 -6.09 -10.85 6.53
CA LEU A 35 -5.34 -10.42 7.71
C LEU A 35 -5.68 -11.34 8.90
N PRO A 36 -4.76 -12.21 9.39
CA PRO A 36 -4.94 -12.84 10.70
C PRO A 36 -5.19 -11.81 11.80
N HIS A 37 -6.05 -12.15 12.75
CA HIS A 37 -6.27 -11.33 13.92
C HIS A 37 -5.18 -11.60 14.96
N PHE A 38 -4.51 -10.56 15.43
CA PHE A 38 -3.57 -10.63 16.54
C PHE A 38 -4.02 -9.71 17.67
N GLU A 39 -3.97 -10.20 18.90
CA GLU A 39 -4.29 -9.38 20.07
C GLU A 39 -3.36 -8.17 20.14
N GLY A 40 -3.93 -6.97 20.36
CA GLY A 40 -3.17 -5.73 20.39
C GLY A 40 -2.81 -5.16 19.03
N TRP A 41 -3.18 -5.82 17.92
CA TRP A 41 -2.98 -5.31 16.56
C TRP A 41 -4.30 -4.98 15.88
N LYS A 42 -4.34 -3.83 15.21
CA LYS A 42 -5.45 -3.44 14.35
C LYS A 42 -5.05 -3.55 12.88
N PRO A 43 -5.91 -4.11 12.01
CA PRO A 43 -5.62 -4.24 10.60
C PRO A 43 -5.66 -2.88 9.89
N ILE A 44 -4.71 -2.67 8.98
CA ILE A 44 -4.78 -1.67 7.92
C ILE A 44 -5.27 -2.39 6.66
N ASP A 45 -6.39 -1.94 6.11
CA ASP A 45 -6.81 -2.25 4.74
C ASP A 45 -7.33 -0.96 4.13
N TRP A 46 -6.44 -0.24 3.45
CA TRP A 46 -6.72 1.09 2.97
C TRP A 46 -6.37 1.25 1.51
N LYS A 47 -7.35 1.69 0.73
CA LYS A 47 -7.22 2.04 -0.67
C LYS A 47 -8.11 3.25 -0.99
N PRO A 48 -7.56 4.38 -1.42
CA PRO A 48 -8.33 5.49 -1.97
C PRO A 48 -9.07 5.04 -3.25
N GLU A 49 -10.33 5.48 -3.43
CA GLU A 49 -11.22 5.02 -4.52
C GLU A 49 -10.58 5.10 -5.91
N ASP A 50 -9.87 6.18 -6.22
CA ASP A 50 -9.20 6.42 -7.52
C ASP A 50 -7.68 6.59 -7.40
N GLY A 51 -7.08 6.16 -6.29
CA GLY A 51 -5.66 6.43 -6.03
C GLY A 51 -4.72 5.29 -6.44
N PRO A 52 -3.46 5.61 -6.78
CA PRO A 52 -2.48 4.62 -7.22
C PRO A 52 -1.91 3.78 -6.06
N ILE A 53 -2.29 4.04 -4.81
CA ILE A 53 -1.67 3.44 -3.63
C ILE A 53 -2.65 2.49 -2.96
N GLN A 54 -2.14 1.37 -2.47
CA GLN A 54 -2.85 0.52 -1.51
C GLN A 54 -1.91 0.20 -0.36
N LEU A 55 -2.43 0.29 0.87
CA LEU A 55 -1.76 -0.05 2.11
C LEU A 55 -2.48 -1.21 2.76
N PHE A 56 -1.73 -2.22 3.20
CA PHE A 56 -2.29 -3.39 3.84
C PHE A 56 -1.37 -3.88 4.96
N GLY A 57 -1.88 -4.21 6.14
CA GLY A 57 -1.02 -4.65 7.24
C GLY A 57 -1.61 -4.43 8.61
N TYR A 58 -0.80 -4.01 9.59
CA TYR A 58 -1.22 -3.86 10.98
C TYR A 58 -0.53 -2.72 11.70
N VAL A 59 -1.19 -2.24 12.76
CA VAL A 59 -0.62 -1.34 13.77
C VAL A 59 -0.86 -1.90 15.17
N HIS A 60 0.18 -1.93 15.99
CA HIS A 60 0.08 -2.30 17.39
C HIS A 60 -0.51 -1.13 18.20
N THR A 61 -1.63 -1.34 18.90
CA THR A 61 -2.40 -0.27 19.54
C THR A 61 -1.69 0.42 20.70
N LYS A 62 -0.71 -0.23 21.33
CA LYS A 62 0.06 0.37 22.44
C LYS A 62 1.41 0.98 22.05
N SER A 63 2.19 0.31 21.20
CA SER A 63 3.53 0.76 20.78
C SER A 63 3.51 1.61 19.52
N HIS A 64 2.37 1.66 18.81
CA HIS A 64 2.22 2.30 17.51
C HIS A 64 3.21 1.80 16.45
N GLU A 65 3.76 0.60 16.65
CA GLU A 65 4.55 -0.09 15.63
C GLU A 65 3.62 -0.53 14.49
N ALA A 66 3.99 -0.19 13.27
CA ALA A 66 3.27 -0.57 12.07
C ALA A 66 4.09 -1.54 11.23
N PHE A 67 3.39 -2.46 10.57
CA PHE A 67 3.87 -3.29 9.48
C PHE A 67 2.90 -3.11 8.32
N ALA A 68 3.31 -2.49 7.22
CA ALA A 68 2.43 -2.20 6.09
C ALA A 68 3.07 -2.64 4.77
N SER A 69 2.41 -3.58 4.09
CA SER A 69 2.59 -3.86 2.67
C SER A 69 2.13 -2.65 1.85
N VAL A 70 2.98 -2.21 0.92
CA VAL A 70 2.69 -1.09 0.03
C VAL A 70 2.62 -1.55 -1.42
N THR A 71 1.53 -1.20 -2.09
CA THR A 71 1.37 -1.37 -3.53
C THR A 71 1.21 0.00 -4.19
N ILE A 72 1.99 0.26 -5.25
CA ILE A 72 1.94 1.52 -6.02
C ILE A 72 1.70 1.19 -7.48
N CYS A 73 0.63 1.71 -8.06
CA CYS A 73 0.16 1.40 -9.41
C CYS A 73 0.10 -0.11 -9.68
N GLY A 74 -0.33 -0.88 -8.68
CA GLY A 74 -0.41 -2.33 -8.79
C GLY A 74 0.93 -3.08 -8.64
N ILE A 75 2.04 -2.37 -8.44
CA ILE A 75 3.36 -2.96 -8.19
C ILE A 75 3.54 -3.11 -6.67
N PHE A 76 3.73 -4.34 -6.20
CA PHE A 76 4.09 -4.59 -4.80
C PHE A 76 5.53 -4.14 -4.54
N ILE A 77 5.69 -3.17 -3.64
CA ILE A 77 7.00 -2.56 -3.33
C ILE A 77 7.69 -3.30 -2.19
N GLY A 78 6.93 -3.94 -1.31
CA GLY A 78 7.42 -4.62 -0.12
C GLY A 78 6.64 -4.20 1.13
N VAL A 79 7.16 -4.62 2.28
CA VAL A 79 6.63 -4.28 3.60
C VAL A 79 7.51 -3.19 4.23
N ILE A 80 6.90 -2.08 4.61
CA ILE A 80 7.54 -1.08 5.48
C ILE A 80 7.18 -1.36 6.94
N PHE A 81 8.13 -1.13 7.83
CA PHE A 81 7.94 -1.32 9.27
C PHE A 81 8.56 -0.17 10.05
N GLY A 82 7.99 0.15 11.22
CA GLY A 82 8.52 1.19 12.10
C GLY A 82 7.48 1.77 13.05
N SER A 83 7.90 2.67 13.94
CA SER A 83 7.01 3.37 14.85
C SER A 83 6.31 4.55 14.16
N LEU A 84 4.99 4.58 14.21
CA LEU A 84 4.20 5.69 13.66
C LEU A 84 4.30 6.98 14.49
N ASP A 85 4.80 6.92 15.72
CA ASP A 85 5.09 8.10 16.54
C ASP A 85 6.30 8.87 16.01
N GLU A 86 7.24 8.17 15.38
CA GLU A 86 8.44 8.76 14.77
C GLU A 86 8.24 9.14 13.30
N ASN A 87 7.06 8.84 12.75
CA ASN A 87 6.73 8.84 11.32
C ASN A 87 7.52 7.78 10.54
N VAL A 88 6.81 7.03 9.68
CA VAL A 88 7.42 6.06 8.76
C VAL A 88 7.28 6.61 7.34
N GLN A 89 8.41 6.90 6.69
CA GLN A 89 8.44 7.44 5.34
C GLN A 89 8.93 6.40 4.32
N LEU A 90 8.25 6.34 3.18
CA LEU A 90 8.67 5.63 1.99
C LEU A 90 8.85 6.62 0.84
N ASP A 91 10.07 6.73 0.34
CA ASP A 91 10.40 7.41 -0.91
C ASP A 91 10.47 6.39 -2.05
N PHE A 92 9.85 6.70 -3.18
CA PHE A 92 9.84 5.79 -4.33
C PHE A 92 10.02 6.54 -5.65
N ASP A 93 10.72 5.87 -6.57
CA ASP A 93 10.95 6.32 -7.94
C ASP A 93 10.79 5.11 -8.87
N LEU A 94 9.60 4.97 -9.44
CA LEU A 94 9.20 3.90 -10.34
C LEU A 94 8.97 4.49 -11.73
N PHE A 95 9.07 3.64 -12.76
CA PHE A 95 8.89 4.06 -14.15
C PHE A 95 7.57 4.82 -14.41
N ILE A 96 6.48 4.40 -13.75
CA ILE A 96 5.14 4.99 -13.92
C ILE A 96 4.70 5.90 -12.75
N ALA A 97 5.48 5.97 -11.67
CA ALA A 97 5.09 6.71 -10.47
C ALA A 97 6.29 7.14 -9.63
N LYS A 98 6.28 8.38 -9.14
CA LYS A 98 7.30 8.92 -8.24
C LYS A 98 6.65 9.70 -7.11
N GLY A 99 7.18 9.59 -5.90
CA GLY A 99 6.61 10.32 -4.78
C GLY A 99 7.08 9.84 -3.42
N GLN A 100 6.29 10.23 -2.43
CA GLN A 100 6.52 9.95 -1.02
C GLN A 100 5.22 9.54 -0.35
N ILE A 101 5.31 8.56 0.55
CA ILE A 101 4.25 8.16 1.48
C ILE A 101 4.80 8.37 2.88
N ASN A 102 4.05 9.04 3.74
CA ASN A 102 4.40 9.22 5.15
C ASN A 102 3.25 8.72 6.02
N LEU A 103 3.51 7.72 6.86
CA LEU A 103 2.58 7.14 7.82
C LEU A 103 2.90 7.67 9.22
N PHE A 104 1.90 8.18 9.92
CA PHE A 104 2.09 8.80 11.23
C PHE A 104 0.84 8.76 12.10
N MET A 105 1.02 8.92 13.42
CA MET A 105 -0.07 9.07 14.37
C MET A 105 -0.57 10.51 14.45
N LYS A 106 -1.89 10.70 14.46
CA LYS A 106 -2.52 11.99 14.78
C LYS A 106 -3.84 11.77 15.52
N GLY A 107 -3.88 12.15 16.80
CA GLY A 107 -5.09 12.10 17.61
C GLY A 107 -5.69 10.68 17.75
N GLY A 108 -4.84 9.66 17.92
CA GLY A 108 -5.27 8.26 18.01
C GLY A 108 -5.61 7.63 16.66
N ASN A 109 -5.40 8.32 15.54
CA ASN A 109 -5.62 7.78 14.20
C ASN A 109 -4.30 7.61 13.47
N VAL A 110 -4.24 6.60 12.62
CA VAL A 110 -3.16 6.41 11.67
C VAL A 110 -3.49 7.22 10.43
N MET A 111 -2.57 8.09 10.05
CA MET A 111 -2.70 8.96 8.90
C MET A 111 -1.68 8.57 7.83
N ALA A 112 -2.08 8.64 6.57
CA ALA A 112 -1.17 8.60 5.43
C ALA A 112 -1.14 9.97 4.75
N LYS A 113 0.01 10.64 4.76
CA LYS A 113 0.29 11.80 3.92
C LYS A 113 0.94 11.33 2.63
N LEU A 114 0.28 11.61 1.52
CA LEU A 114 0.70 11.23 0.19
C LEU A 114 1.19 12.46 -0.57
N LYS A 115 2.29 12.30 -1.30
CA LYS A 115 2.72 13.24 -2.35
C LYS A 115 3.20 12.42 -3.53
N VAL A 116 2.26 12.05 -4.40
CA VAL A 116 2.46 11.06 -5.45
C VAL A 116 2.07 11.61 -6.80
N ASN A 117 2.97 11.45 -7.77
CA ASN A 117 2.68 11.65 -9.18
C ASN A 117 2.77 10.29 -9.89
N ALA A 118 1.69 9.87 -10.53
CA ALA A 118 1.59 8.55 -11.17
C ALA A 118 0.82 8.67 -12.48
N THR A 119 1.29 8.09 -13.58
CA THR A 119 0.56 8.11 -14.86
C THR A 119 -0.15 6.77 -15.05
N PRO A 120 -1.46 6.71 -15.40
CA PRO A 120 -2.35 7.79 -15.82
C PRO A 120 -3.19 8.42 -14.67
N PHE A 121 -2.88 8.12 -13.41
CA PHE A 121 -3.65 8.62 -12.28
C PHE A 121 -3.48 10.14 -12.09
N LYS A 122 -4.49 10.81 -11.52
CA LYS A 122 -4.27 12.18 -11.07
C LYS A 122 -3.27 12.16 -9.92
N GLY A 123 -2.34 13.11 -9.90
CA GLY A 123 -1.42 13.28 -8.77
C GLY A 123 -2.21 13.35 -7.45
N THR A 124 -1.77 12.60 -6.45
CA THR A 124 -2.39 12.53 -5.12
C THR A 124 -1.50 13.28 -4.14
N ASP A 125 -1.98 14.42 -3.64
CA ASP A 125 -1.35 15.19 -2.58
C ASP A 125 -2.37 15.48 -1.48
N GLY A 126 -2.14 14.96 -0.27
CA GLY A 126 -3.09 15.07 0.82
C GLY A 126 -2.80 14.15 2.00
N ALA A 127 -3.53 14.35 3.10
CA ALA A 127 -3.47 13.48 4.26
C ALA A 127 -4.82 12.76 4.46
N PHE A 128 -4.76 11.45 4.64
CA PHE A 128 -5.93 10.57 4.69
C PHE A 128 -5.92 9.76 5.99
N SER A 129 -7.10 9.56 6.57
CA SER A 129 -7.28 8.60 7.68
C SER A 129 -7.19 7.19 7.11
N VAL A 130 -6.26 6.39 7.64
CA VAL A 130 -6.01 5.00 7.21
C VAL A 130 -6.65 4.03 8.19
N LEU A 131 -6.62 4.37 9.48
CA LEU A 131 -7.17 3.57 10.56
C LEU A 131 -7.54 4.48 11.74
N GLU A 132 -8.71 4.26 12.30
CA GLU A 132 -9.25 5.08 13.39
C GLU A 132 -9.21 4.39 14.76
N GLY A 133 -8.96 5.19 15.80
CA GLY A 133 -9.05 4.80 17.20
C GLY A 133 -8.02 3.76 17.63
N VAL A 134 -6.78 3.89 17.19
CA VAL A 134 -5.63 3.07 17.63
C VAL A 134 -5.27 3.39 19.08
#